data_AF-A0A1F9ASW4-F1
#
_entry.id   AF-A0A1F9ASW4-F1
#
_cell.length_a   1.000
_cell.length_b   1.000
_cell.length_c   1.000
_cell.angle_alpha   90.00
_cell.angle_beta   90.00
_cell.angle_gamma   90.00
#
_symmetry.space_group_name_H-M   'P 1'
#
loop_
_entity.id
_entity.type
_entity.pdbx_description
1 polymer ?
#
loop_
_entity_poly.entity_id
_entity_poly.type
_entity_poly.pdbx_seq_one_letter_code
_entity_poly.pdbx_strand_id
1 'polypeptide(L)'
;MREGRAPRLKQRLLEAPFEVCAERAVLWTEAQRRTQGQPQVVRNARALEHLLTNMSIRIAPEELIVGNRTSKLRGAPLFPETKSFSIAAQLESYESRAIQPYRVGEAEKRALREILPYWQ
;
A
#
# COMPACT_ATOMS: atom_id res chain seq x y z
N MET A 1 31.09 -9.34 11.25
CA MET A 1 30.54 -8.74 10.00
C MET A 1 30.59 -7.22 10.16
N ARG A 2 31.00 -6.48 9.12
CA ARG A 2 31.36 -5.05 9.23
C ARG A 2 30.18 -4.17 9.66
N GLU A 3 30.39 -3.33 10.68
CA GLU A 3 29.45 -2.37 11.30
C GLU A 3 29.13 -1.13 10.42
N GLY A 4 28.78 -1.35 9.15
CA GLY A 4 28.43 -0.27 8.22
C GLY A 4 26.94 0.09 8.22
N ARG A 5 26.61 1.29 7.73
CA ARG A 5 25.23 1.75 7.47
C ARG A 5 24.44 0.76 6.60
N ALA A 6 25.02 0.31 5.49
CA ALA A 6 24.31 -0.57 4.54
C ALA A 6 23.91 -1.93 5.16
N PRO A 7 24.78 -2.64 5.90
CA PRO A 7 24.37 -3.80 6.69
C PRO A 7 23.23 -3.52 7.67
N ARG A 8 23.25 -2.38 8.40
CA ARG A 8 22.17 -2.01 9.33
C ARG A 8 20.84 -1.76 8.63
N LEU A 9 20.85 -1.05 7.50
CA LEU A 9 19.64 -0.83 6.69
C LEU A 9 19.07 -2.15 6.15
N LYS A 10 19.94 -3.05 5.66
CA LYS A 10 19.55 -4.39 5.22
C LYS A 10 18.91 -5.18 6.36
N GLN A 11 19.55 -5.20 7.52
CA GLN A 11 19.05 -5.92 8.70
C GLN A 11 17.66 -5.41 9.10
N ARG A 12 17.48 -4.09 9.20
CA ARG A 12 16.18 -3.48 9.53
C ARG A 12 15.06 -3.87 8.56
N LEU A 13 15.36 -3.95 7.26
CA LEU A 13 14.40 -4.40 6.25
C LEU A 13 14.07 -5.90 6.36
N LEU A 14 15.07 -6.73 6.68
CA LEU A 14 14.89 -8.18 6.84
C LEU A 14 14.07 -8.52 8.09
N GLU A 15 14.29 -7.78 9.18
CA GLU A 15 13.60 -7.97 10.47
C GLU A 15 12.17 -7.43 10.49
N ALA A 16 11.86 -6.39 9.70
CA ALA A 16 10.50 -5.87 9.59
C ALA A 16 9.54 -6.94 9.04
N PRO A 17 8.27 -7.02 9.48
CA PRO A 17 7.29 -7.94 8.91
C PRO A 17 6.88 -7.53 7.48
N PHE A 18 6.44 -8.49 6.66
CA PHE A 18 5.69 -8.14 5.45
C PHE A 18 4.28 -7.69 5.87
N GLU A 19 3.84 -6.53 5.40
CA GLU A 19 2.56 -5.94 5.81
C GLU A 19 1.74 -5.52 4.59
N VAL A 20 0.41 -5.55 4.70
CA VAL A 20 -0.48 -4.88 3.74
C VAL A 20 -0.56 -3.40 4.10
N CYS A 21 -0.56 -2.53 3.10
CA CYS A 21 -0.82 -1.11 3.25
C CYS A 21 -2.02 -0.71 2.37
N ALA A 22 -3.13 -0.35 3.03
CA ALA A 22 -4.37 0.03 2.35
C ALA A 22 -4.37 1.48 1.83
N GLU A 23 -3.44 2.33 2.29
CA GLU A 23 -3.41 3.77 2.03
C GLU A 23 -3.57 4.12 0.55
N ARG A 24 -2.75 3.52 -0.33
CA ARG A 24 -2.87 3.73 -1.78
C ARG A 24 -4.27 3.40 -2.28
N ALA A 25 -4.80 2.24 -1.89
CA ALA A 25 -6.09 1.76 -2.36
C ALA A 25 -7.22 2.73 -1.96
N VAL A 26 -7.15 3.26 -0.74
CA VAL A 26 -8.08 4.27 -0.22
C VAL A 26 -7.99 5.57 -1.03
N LEU A 27 -6.80 6.18 -1.10
CA LEU A 27 -6.59 7.44 -1.82
C LEU A 27 -6.98 7.32 -3.30
N TRP A 28 -6.62 6.22 -3.95
CA TRP A 28 -6.98 5.97 -5.34
C TRP A 28 -8.49 5.90 -5.52
N THR A 29 -9.20 5.21 -4.62
CA THR A 29 -10.67 5.10 -4.63
C THR A 29 -11.34 6.45 -4.42
N GLU A 30 -10.88 7.26 -3.47
CA GLU A 30 -11.41 8.60 -3.21
C GLU A 30 -11.35 9.49 -4.45
N ALA A 31 -10.19 9.54 -5.12
CA ALA A 31 -10.03 10.33 -6.33
C ALA A 31 -10.92 9.82 -7.48
N GLN A 32 -11.09 8.51 -7.60
CA GLN A 32 -11.92 7.90 -8.63
C GLN A 32 -13.41 8.18 -8.38
N ARG A 33 -13.86 8.20 -7.11
CA ARG A 33 -15.20 8.64 -6.71
C ARG A 33 -15.46 10.10 -7.07
N ARG A 34 -14.53 11.01 -6.75
CA ARG A 34 -14.67 12.46 -7.04
C ARG A 34 -14.64 12.81 -8.53
N THR A 35 -14.13 11.92 -9.37
CA THR A 35 -13.92 12.17 -10.81
C THR A 35 -14.85 11.35 -11.70
N GLN A 36 -15.92 10.79 -11.15
CA GLN A 36 -16.96 10.12 -11.94
C GLN A 36 -17.48 11.04 -13.05
N GLY A 37 -17.74 10.45 -14.23
CA GLY A 37 -18.18 11.18 -15.42
C GLY A 37 -17.05 11.78 -16.28
N GLN A 38 -15.80 11.76 -15.83
CA GLN A 38 -14.66 12.21 -16.63
C GLN A 38 -14.05 11.07 -17.46
N PRO A 39 -13.29 11.37 -18.53
CA PRO A 39 -12.54 10.35 -19.28
C PRO A 39 -11.56 9.58 -18.37
N GLN A 40 -11.45 8.26 -18.55
CA GLN A 40 -10.67 7.40 -17.65
C GLN A 40 -9.20 7.81 -17.53
N VAL A 41 -8.58 8.31 -18.61
CA VAL A 41 -7.20 8.83 -18.58
C VAL A 41 -7.05 10.01 -17.62
N VAL A 42 -8.03 10.93 -17.60
CA VAL A 42 -8.04 12.07 -16.69
C VAL A 42 -8.28 11.62 -15.25
N ARG A 43 -9.18 10.64 -15.05
CA ARG A 43 -9.44 10.05 -13.73
C ARG A 43 -8.19 9.42 -13.14
N ASN A 44 -7.42 8.69 -13.95
CA ASN A 44 -6.15 8.09 -13.52
C ASN A 44 -5.08 9.14 -13.22
N ALA A 45 -4.98 10.19 -14.03
CA ALA A 45 -4.05 11.30 -13.78
C ALA A 45 -4.36 11.99 -12.43
N ARG A 46 -5.64 12.30 -12.18
CA ARG A 46 -6.10 12.90 -10.91
C ARG A 46 -5.95 11.95 -9.72
N ALA A 47 -6.12 10.64 -9.92
CA ALA A 47 -5.88 9.66 -8.88
C ALA A 47 -4.41 9.55 -8.50
N LEU A 48 -3.50 9.63 -9.49
CA LEU A 48 -2.07 9.70 -9.25
C LEU A 48 -1.67 10.98 -8.52
N GLU A 49 -2.19 12.13 -8.95
CA GLU A 49 -1.97 13.42 -8.27
C GLU A 49 -2.44 13.37 -6.81
N HIS A 50 -3.67 12.90 -6.56
CA HIS A 50 -4.21 12.78 -5.20
C HIS A 50 -3.38 11.82 -4.34
N LEU A 51 -2.94 10.70 -4.91
CA LEU A 51 -2.07 9.75 -4.22
C LEU A 51 -0.75 10.40 -3.81
N LEU A 52 -0.02 11.00 -4.76
CA LEU A 52 1.31 11.56 -4.50
C LEU A 52 1.26 12.78 -3.57
N THR A 53 0.14 13.50 -3.54
CA THR A 53 -0.05 14.67 -2.66
C THR A 53 -0.39 14.28 -1.22
N ASN A 54 -1.06 13.15 -1.00
CA ASN A 54 -1.63 12.79 0.31
C ASN A 54 -1.02 11.54 0.95
N MET A 55 -0.21 10.76 0.21
CA MET A 55 0.41 9.56 0.79
C MET A 55 1.38 9.89 1.92
N SER A 56 1.45 9.02 2.92
CA SER A 56 2.41 9.15 4.01
C SER A 56 3.84 9.16 3.47
N ILE A 57 4.63 10.18 3.81
CA ILE A 57 6.06 10.26 3.49
C ILE A 57 6.86 9.83 4.72
N ARG A 58 7.81 8.91 4.52
CA ARG A 58 8.69 8.40 5.58
C ARG A 58 10.14 8.49 5.15
N ILE A 59 10.98 9.01 6.03
CA ILE A 59 12.44 8.95 5.95
C ILE A 59 12.92 8.13 7.15
N ALA A 60 13.48 6.94 6.92
CA ALA A 60 14.02 6.12 7.99
C ALA A 60 15.41 6.61 8.44
N PRO A 61 15.82 6.29 9.68
CA PRO A 61 17.15 6.59 10.16
C PRO A 61 18.22 6.01 9.23
N GLU A 62 19.22 6.83 8.92
CA GLU A 62 20.34 6.48 8.05
C GLU A 62 20.02 6.30 6.54
N GLU A 63 18.79 6.60 6.08
CA GLU A 63 18.51 6.65 4.63
C GLU A 63 19.22 7.87 4.00
N LEU A 64 20.02 7.63 2.95
CA LEU A 64 20.58 8.71 2.11
C LEU A 64 19.78 8.94 0.84
N ILE A 65 19.21 7.86 0.30
CA ILE A 65 18.25 7.91 -0.81
C ILE A 65 16.89 7.65 -0.17
N VAL A 66 16.02 8.65 -0.26
CA VAL A 66 14.69 8.61 0.36
C VAL A 66 13.62 8.31 -0.68
N GLY A 67 12.48 7.82 -0.20
CA GLY A 67 11.33 7.50 -1.02
C GLY A 67 10.68 6.21 -0.54
N ASN A 68 9.38 6.27 -0.28
CA ASN A 68 8.59 5.13 0.17
C ASN A 68 7.37 4.95 -0.74
N ARG A 69 6.94 3.69 -0.89
CA ARG A 69 5.73 3.33 -1.67
C ARG A 69 4.51 3.06 -0.79
N THR A 70 4.74 2.90 0.51
CA THR A 70 3.73 2.61 1.53
C THR A 70 4.12 3.30 2.83
N SER A 71 3.16 3.45 3.75
CA SER A 71 3.41 3.92 5.11
C SER A 71 4.23 2.95 5.97
N LYS A 72 4.44 1.71 5.51
CA LYS A 72 5.18 0.66 6.23
C LYS A 72 6.61 0.51 5.69
N LEU A 73 7.53 -0.04 6.49
CA LEU A 73 8.90 -0.28 6.03
C LEU A 73 8.96 -1.38 4.96
N ARG A 74 8.20 -2.46 5.15
CA ARG A 74 8.10 -3.59 4.19
C ARG A 74 6.64 -3.88 3.84
N GLY A 75 5.96 -2.85 3.35
CA GLY A 75 4.54 -2.90 2.97
C GLY A 75 4.30 -3.23 1.50
N ALA A 76 3.24 -3.99 1.23
CA ALA A 76 2.65 -4.16 -0.10
C ALA A 76 1.46 -3.20 -0.29
N PRO A 77 1.54 -2.25 -1.25
CA PRO A 77 0.37 -1.45 -1.64
C PRO A 77 -0.60 -2.31 -2.43
N LEU A 78 -1.90 -1.98 -2.34
CA LEU A 78 -2.95 -2.67 -3.08
C LEU A 78 -3.51 -1.81 -4.23
N PHE A 79 -4.02 -2.52 -5.26
CA PHE A 79 -4.43 -1.97 -6.55
C PHE A 79 -5.86 -2.42 -6.87
N PRO A 80 -6.88 -1.89 -6.17
CA PRO A 80 -8.25 -2.35 -6.33
C PRO A 80 -8.79 -2.13 -7.75
N GLU A 81 -8.26 -1.17 -8.49
CA GLU A 81 -8.65 -0.88 -9.88
C GLU A 81 -8.37 -2.01 -10.89
N THR A 82 -7.53 -2.98 -10.52
CA THR A 82 -7.26 -4.17 -11.35
C THR A 82 -7.46 -5.48 -10.61
N LYS A 83 -7.50 -5.47 -9.28
CA LYS A 83 -7.45 -6.68 -8.43
C LYS A 83 -8.51 -6.72 -7.33
N SER A 84 -9.59 -5.93 -7.43
CA SER A 84 -10.66 -5.87 -6.42
C SER A 84 -11.15 -7.25 -6.00
N PHE A 85 -11.49 -8.11 -6.96
CA PHE A 85 -11.96 -9.48 -6.71
C PHE A 85 -10.94 -10.31 -5.91
N SER A 86 -9.67 -10.31 -6.33
CA SER A 86 -8.61 -11.07 -5.64
C SER A 86 -8.37 -10.54 -4.22
N ILE A 87 -8.43 -9.22 -4.02
CA ILE A 87 -8.24 -8.61 -2.70
C ILE A 87 -9.40 -9.02 -1.78
N ALA A 88 -10.65 -8.95 -2.25
CA ALA A 88 -11.82 -9.35 -1.49
C ALA A 88 -11.78 -10.83 -1.10
N ALA A 89 -11.43 -11.72 -2.03
CA ALA A 89 -11.37 -13.16 -1.79
C ALA A 89 -10.25 -13.58 -0.81
N GLN A 90 -9.20 -12.77 -0.66
CA GLN A 90 -8.00 -13.14 0.09
C GLN A 90 -7.79 -12.32 1.38
N LEU A 91 -8.70 -11.41 1.69
CA LEU A 91 -8.51 -10.46 2.80
C LEU A 91 -8.24 -11.15 4.14
N GLU A 92 -8.92 -12.26 4.41
CA GLU A 92 -8.75 -13.04 5.65
C GLU A 92 -7.58 -14.05 5.59
N SER A 93 -7.06 -14.36 4.40
CA SER A 93 -6.05 -15.40 4.21
C SER A 93 -4.64 -14.86 3.97
N TYR A 94 -4.44 -13.55 3.94
CA TYR A 94 -3.12 -12.93 3.74
C TYR A 94 -2.08 -13.37 4.79
N GLU A 95 -2.49 -13.54 6.04
CA GLU A 95 -1.61 -13.92 7.15
C GLU A 95 -1.28 -15.42 7.17
N SER A 96 -2.16 -16.26 6.64
CA SER A 96 -2.02 -17.73 6.63
C SER A 96 -1.40 -18.28 5.35
N ARG A 97 -0.86 -17.43 4.48
CA ARG A 97 -0.21 -17.87 3.24
C ARG A 97 1.03 -18.70 3.53
N ALA A 98 1.13 -19.85 2.87
CA ALA A 98 2.33 -20.69 2.91
C ALA A 98 3.58 -19.97 2.37
N ILE A 99 3.39 -19.10 1.38
CA ILE A 99 4.46 -18.29 0.78
C ILE A 99 4.12 -16.82 0.99
N GLN A 100 5.07 -16.10 1.60
CA GLN A 100 4.98 -14.66 1.83
C GLN A 100 3.70 -14.24 2.59
N PRO A 101 3.58 -14.60 3.87
CA PRO A 101 2.48 -14.13 4.70
C PRO A 101 2.59 -12.61 4.90
N TYR A 102 1.46 -11.92 4.78
CA TYR A 102 1.38 -10.48 5.02
C TYR A 102 0.55 -10.24 6.27
N ARG A 103 1.09 -9.51 7.24
CA ARG A 103 0.30 -8.99 8.36
C ARG A 103 -0.70 -7.97 7.85
N VAL A 104 -1.95 -8.07 8.27
CA VAL A 104 -2.99 -7.12 7.88
C VAL A 104 -3.65 -6.58 9.14
N GLY A 105 -3.34 -5.33 9.47
CA GLY A 105 -3.96 -4.66 10.61
C GLY A 105 -5.48 -4.53 10.43
N GLU A 106 -6.20 -4.47 11.54
CA GLU A 106 -7.66 -4.34 11.53
C GLU A 106 -8.14 -3.04 10.88
N ALA A 107 -7.33 -1.96 10.96
CA ALA A 107 -7.59 -0.71 10.27
C ALA A 107 -7.51 -0.90 8.74
N GLU A 108 -6.48 -1.59 8.24
CA GLU A 108 -6.33 -1.92 6.83
C GLU A 108 -7.48 -2.82 6.34
N LYS A 109 -7.87 -3.85 7.10
CA LYS A 109 -9.03 -4.70 6.74
C LYS A 109 -10.32 -3.88 6.64
N ARG A 110 -10.57 -3.01 7.63
CA ARG A 110 -11.75 -2.14 7.65
C ARG A 110 -11.78 -1.22 6.43
N ALA A 111 -10.68 -0.52 6.18
CA ALA A 111 -10.56 0.39 5.04
C ALA A 111 -10.76 -0.35 3.71
N LEU A 112 -10.19 -1.55 3.55
CA LEU A 112 -10.37 -2.36 2.35
C LEU A 112 -11.82 -2.79 2.15
N ARG A 113 -12.50 -3.28 3.20
CA ARG A 113 -13.93 -3.66 3.11
C ARG A 113 -14.83 -2.48 2.72
N GLU A 114 -14.49 -1.26 3.13
CA GLU A 114 -15.24 -0.06 2.78
C GLU A 114 -15.08 0.33 1.29
N ILE A 115 -13.87 0.21 0.75
CA ILE A 115 -13.60 0.66 -0.62
C ILE A 115 -13.88 -0.39 -1.69
N LEU A 116 -13.77 -1.68 -1.37
CA LEU A 116 -13.90 -2.77 -2.35
C LEU A 116 -15.23 -2.77 -3.13
N PRO A 117 -16.41 -2.48 -2.51
CA PRO A 117 -17.67 -2.43 -3.25
C PRO A 117 -17.72 -1.39 -4.38
N TYR A 118 -16.88 -0.34 -4.32
CA TYR A 118 -16.81 0.65 -5.40
C TYR A 118 -16.18 0.08 -6.70
N TRP A 119 -15.39 -0.99 -6.57
CA TRP A 119 -14.62 -1.59 -7.65
C TRP A 119 -15.22 -2.92 -8.14
N GLN A 120 -16.48 -3.18 -7.82
CA GLN A 120 -17.25 -4.33 -8.28
C GLN A 120 -18.05 -3.98 -9.54
#